data_AF-A0A538GFA5-F1
#
_entry.id   AF-A0A538GFA5-F1
#
_cell.length_a   1.000
_cell.length_b   1.000
_cell.length_c   1.000
_cell.angle_alpha   90.00
_cell.angle_beta   90.00
_cell.angle_gamma   90.00
#
_symmetry.space_group_name_H-M   'P 1'
#
loop_
_entity.id
_entity.type
_entity.pdbx_description
1 polymer ?
#
loop_
_entity_poly.entity_id
_entity_poly.type
_entity_poly.pdbx_seq_one_letter_code
_entity_poly.pdbx_strand_id
1 'polypeptide(L)'
;MRAPPRRRRARRRHGDRPGADDRADHAGVCAGRPRRGPSRPRRSRGGLARPRARRLRRTRRRDAPRAAARVSSFNVGDYEREAERLLDPGAFGYFAGGAGDERTLSDNVEAFSRWQLRPRVLVDVSEVRTETTVLGSRASMPLLVAPTAFQRLAHPDGELATARAAAAAGTVMCQSTLSSVTPGELAAAAPGARLWFQLYWSSDRGFTADLLARVVEAGFKAVVFTVDFPAAGRRERDLRAAFTLPDDLATPNISDSLQRQDFHAALGQIVDPTLTWRDLEWLRAHCPLPVLLKGILSADDALLATEH
;
A
#
# COMPACT_ATOMS: atom_id res chain seq x y z
N MET A 1 8.59 29.13 56.71
CA MET A 1 7.12 29.13 56.44
C MET A 1 6.94 29.45 54.97
N ARG A 2 6.10 28.80 54.14
CA ARG A 2 5.24 27.60 54.26
C ARG A 2 5.24 26.88 52.89
N ALA A 3 5.12 25.56 52.85
CA ALA A 3 4.93 24.80 51.61
C ALA A 3 3.43 24.65 51.25
N PRO A 4 3.04 24.51 49.97
CA PRO A 4 1.68 24.19 49.56
C PRO A 4 1.40 22.66 49.60
N PRO A 5 0.14 22.23 49.80
CA PRO A 5 -0.19 20.82 50.11
C PRO A 5 -0.43 19.92 48.89
N ARG A 6 -0.23 18.61 49.11
CA ARG A 6 -0.41 17.52 48.12
C ARG A 6 -1.90 17.24 47.84
N ARG A 7 -2.28 17.04 46.58
CA ARG A 7 -3.59 16.46 46.19
C ARG A 7 -3.55 14.92 46.22
N ARG A 8 -4.53 14.28 46.86
CA ARG A 8 -4.77 12.82 46.76
C ARG A 8 -5.85 12.52 45.70
N ARG A 9 -5.67 11.43 44.95
CA ARG A 9 -6.67 10.80 44.05
C ARG A 9 -7.27 9.54 44.70
N ALA A 10 -8.38 9.09 44.09
CA ALA A 10 -9.03 7.77 44.10
C ALA A 10 -10.39 7.74 44.84
N ARG A 11 -11.46 7.10 44.34
CA ARG A 11 -11.55 5.79 43.64
C ARG A 11 -12.74 5.69 42.66
N ARG A 12 -12.70 4.68 41.78
CA ARG A 12 -13.82 4.16 40.96
C ARG A 12 -14.82 3.35 41.81
N ARG A 13 -16.04 3.11 41.28
CA ARG A 13 -16.76 1.82 41.42
C ARG A 13 -17.48 1.43 40.12
N HIS A 14 -17.59 0.12 39.90
CA HIS A 14 -18.28 -0.57 38.81
C HIS A 14 -19.67 -1.06 39.26
N GLY A 15 -20.48 -1.46 38.26
CA GLY A 15 -21.63 -2.36 38.35
C GLY A 15 -22.68 -1.99 37.28
N ASP A 16 -23.51 -2.89 36.73
CA ASP A 16 -23.32 -4.33 36.43
C ASP A 16 -24.35 -4.72 35.33
N ARG A 17 -24.24 -5.92 34.75
CA ARG A 17 -25.10 -6.52 33.69
C ARG A 17 -26.01 -7.63 34.28
N PRO A 18 -26.82 -8.42 33.53
CA PRO A 18 -27.74 -8.14 32.40
C PRO A 18 -29.10 -8.93 32.52
N GLY A 19 -29.91 -8.98 31.45
CA GLY A 19 -30.98 -9.98 31.19
C GLY A 19 -31.92 -9.52 30.06
N ALA A 20 -32.64 -10.37 29.29
CA ALA A 20 -32.61 -11.83 29.13
C ALA A 20 -33.25 -12.23 27.75
N ASP A 21 -33.37 -13.54 27.50
CA ASP A 21 -33.83 -14.27 26.30
C ASP A 21 -35.06 -13.76 25.50
N ASP A 22 -35.19 -14.18 24.23
CA ASP A 22 -36.23 -15.17 23.88
C ASP A 22 -35.92 -16.02 22.61
N ARG A 23 -36.63 -17.14 22.41
CA ARG A 23 -36.44 -18.16 21.35
C ARG A 23 -37.72 -18.39 20.50
N ALA A 24 -37.62 -19.32 19.53
CA ALA A 24 -38.68 -19.97 18.73
C ALA A 24 -39.05 -19.25 17.38
N ASP A 25 -39.49 -19.92 16.30
CA ASP A 25 -39.77 -21.36 16.14
C ASP A 25 -39.72 -21.93 14.69
N HIS A 26 -39.49 -23.26 14.61
CA HIS A 26 -39.85 -24.32 13.63
C HIS A 26 -39.97 -24.16 12.08
N ALA A 27 -40.07 -25.32 11.39
CA ALA A 27 -39.88 -25.54 9.95
C ALA A 27 -40.79 -26.65 9.36
N GLY A 28 -40.85 -26.76 8.01
CA GLY A 28 -41.54 -27.83 7.24
C GLY A 28 -42.38 -27.27 6.07
N VAL A 29 -42.72 -27.98 4.97
CA VAL A 29 -42.63 -29.40 4.55
C VAL A 29 -42.50 -29.50 2.99
N CYS A 30 -42.12 -30.65 2.44
CA CYS A 30 -41.81 -30.87 1.01
C CYS A 30 -42.90 -31.55 0.13
N ALA A 31 -42.76 -31.34 -1.19
CA ALA A 31 -42.93 -32.29 -2.32
C ALA A 31 -44.33 -32.74 -2.84
N GLY A 32 -44.44 -32.83 -4.18
CA GLY A 32 -45.56 -33.48 -4.90
C GLY A 32 -45.42 -33.52 -6.45
N ARG A 33 -45.29 -34.72 -7.02
CA ARG A 33 -45.31 -35.12 -8.47
C ARG A 33 -45.53 -36.67 -8.50
N PRO A 34 -45.75 -37.38 -9.64
CA PRO A 34 -45.97 -37.00 -11.05
C PRO A 34 -47.19 -37.74 -11.70
N ARG A 35 -47.32 -37.77 -13.05
CA ARG A 35 -47.90 -38.90 -13.84
C ARG A 35 -47.53 -38.81 -15.35
N ARG A 36 -47.66 -39.92 -16.11
CA ARG A 36 -47.18 -40.13 -17.50
C ARG A 36 -48.19 -40.87 -18.41
N GLY A 37 -48.11 -40.63 -19.73
CA GLY A 37 -48.49 -41.55 -20.83
C GLY A 37 -49.86 -41.32 -21.49
N PRO A 38 -50.19 -41.96 -22.65
CA PRO A 38 -49.38 -42.81 -23.55
C PRO A 38 -49.31 -42.26 -25.03
N SER A 39 -49.29 -43.12 -26.08
CA SER A 39 -48.72 -42.77 -27.42
C SER A 39 -49.33 -43.50 -28.65
N ARG A 40 -48.93 -43.08 -29.88
CA ARG A 40 -49.08 -43.68 -31.27
C ARG A 40 -50.30 -43.21 -32.13
N PRO A 41 -50.34 -43.42 -33.49
CA PRO A 41 -49.32 -43.86 -34.46
C PRO A 41 -49.16 -43.02 -35.78
N ARG A 42 -48.22 -43.46 -36.63
CA ARG A 42 -47.74 -43.01 -37.97
C ARG A 42 -48.78 -42.79 -39.10
N ARG A 43 -48.41 -41.95 -40.09
CA ARG A 43 -48.60 -42.18 -41.55
C ARG A 43 -47.37 -41.72 -42.37
N SER A 44 -47.26 -42.20 -43.61
CA SER A 44 -46.08 -42.11 -44.50
C SER A 44 -46.41 -41.56 -45.90
N ARG A 45 -45.36 -41.06 -46.59
CA ARG A 45 -45.17 -40.69 -48.03
C ARG A 45 -44.39 -39.35 -48.08
N GLY A 46 -43.53 -39.05 -49.06
CA GLY A 46 -42.95 -39.82 -50.17
C GLY A 46 -41.56 -39.23 -50.50
N GLY A 47 -40.77 -39.90 -51.34
CA GLY A 47 -39.35 -39.54 -51.53
C GLY A 47 -39.07 -38.44 -52.56
N LEU A 48 -37.85 -37.90 -52.52
CA LEU A 48 -37.13 -37.28 -53.64
C LEU A 48 -35.63 -37.31 -53.32
N ALA A 49 -34.79 -37.82 -54.23
CA ALA A 49 -33.36 -38.03 -53.99
C ALA A 49 -32.51 -36.84 -54.48
N ARG A 50 -31.66 -36.28 -53.60
CA ARG A 50 -30.63 -35.25 -53.89
C ARG A 50 -29.41 -35.43 -52.96
N PRO A 51 -28.23 -34.85 -53.26
CA PRO A 51 -27.02 -35.65 -53.49
C PRO A 51 -26.14 -35.90 -52.26
N ARG A 52 -25.11 -36.76 -52.41
CA ARG A 52 -24.12 -37.11 -51.38
C ARG A 52 -23.36 -35.86 -50.87
N ALA A 53 -23.85 -35.27 -49.78
CA ALA A 53 -23.14 -34.20 -49.08
C ALA A 53 -21.90 -34.74 -48.36
N ARG A 54 -20.73 -34.20 -48.73
CA ARG A 54 -19.42 -34.47 -48.15
C ARG A 54 -19.46 -34.24 -46.63
N ARG A 55 -19.03 -35.23 -45.83
CA ARG A 55 -19.09 -35.19 -44.35
C ARG A 55 -18.06 -34.20 -43.79
N LEU A 56 -18.37 -32.90 -43.82
CA LEU A 56 -17.59 -31.88 -43.13
C LEU A 56 -17.62 -32.17 -41.62
N ARG A 57 -16.45 -32.53 -41.06
CA ARG A 57 -16.28 -32.66 -39.61
C ARG A 57 -16.64 -31.32 -38.96
N ARG A 58 -17.63 -31.31 -38.06
CA ARG A 58 -17.90 -30.16 -37.17
C ARG A 58 -16.81 -30.05 -36.10
N THR A 59 -15.58 -29.69 -36.48
CA THR A 59 -14.54 -29.23 -35.56
C THR A 59 -14.60 -27.71 -35.44
N ARG A 60 -15.69 -27.24 -34.83
CA ARG A 60 -15.78 -25.92 -34.19
C ARG A 60 -16.53 -26.09 -32.87
N ARG A 61 -15.82 -26.59 -31.85
CA ARG A 61 -15.90 -25.89 -30.57
C ARG A 61 -15.33 -24.51 -30.88
N ARG A 62 -16.20 -23.51 -31.04
CA ARG A 62 -15.79 -22.16 -30.67
C ARG A 62 -15.59 -22.26 -29.18
N ASP A 63 -14.37 -22.07 -28.71
CA ASP A 63 -14.19 -21.72 -27.32
C ASP A 63 -15.07 -20.50 -27.07
N ALA A 64 -16.02 -20.64 -26.15
CA ALA A 64 -16.75 -19.49 -25.67
C ALA A 64 -15.70 -18.50 -25.15
N PRO A 65 -15.82 -17.19 -25.43
CA PRO A 65 -14.88 -16.23 -24.85
C PRO A 65 -14.85 -16.50 -23.35
N ARG A 66 -13.65 -16.80 -22.81
CA ARG A 66 -13.42 -16.87 -21.37
C ARG A 66 -14.09 -15.63 -20.81
N ALA A 67 -15.12 -15.80 -19.98
CA ALA A 67 -15.83 -14.68 -19.40
C ALA A 67 -14.76 -13.78 -18.79
N ALA A 68 -14.63 -12.55 -19.31
CA ALA A 68 -13.60 -11.63 -18.86
C ALA A 68 -13.71 -11.56 -17.34
N ALA A 69 -12.60 -11.84 -16.64
CA ALA A 69 -12.61 -11.89 -15.19
C ALA A 69 -13.28 -10.60 -14.69
N ARG A 70 -14.38 -10.73 -13.94
CA ARG A 70 -15.12 -9.57 -13.46
C ARG A 70 -14.16 -8.80 -12.58
N VAL A 71 -13.67 -7.66 -13.09
CA VAL A 71 -12.88 -6.72 -12.31
C VAL A 71 -13.76 -6.30 -11.14
N SER A 72 -13.36 -6.67 -9.93
CA SER A 72 -14.10 -6.36 -8.69
C SER A 72 -13.85 -4.94 -8.20
N SER A 73 -12.68 -4.40 -8.54
CA SER A 73 -12.17 -3.12 -8.04
C SER A 73 -11.89 -2.19 -9.22
N PHE A 74 -12.63 -1.07 -9.31
CA PHE A 74 -12.59 -0.12 -10.42
C PHE A 74 -11.86 1.18 -10.07
N ASN A 75 -11.78 1.54 -8.80
CA ASN A 75 -11.02 2.69 -8.29
C ASN A 75 -10.22 2.31 -7.04
N VAL A 76 -9.32 3.20 -6.58
CA VAL A 76 -8.44 2.93 -5.42
C VAL A 76 -9.18 2.65 -4.11
N GLY A 77 -10.36 3.25 -3.89
CA GLY A 77 -11.21 2.95 -2.74
C GLY A 77 -11.83 1.55 -2.81
N ASP A 78 -11.97 0.96 -4.00
CA ASP A 78 -12.38 -0.43 -4.19
C ASP A 78 -11.25 -1.44 -3.96
N TYR A 79 -10.01 -0.97 -3.76
CA TYR A 79 -8.90 -1.76 -3.23
C TYR A 79 -8.79 -1.61 -1.70
N GLU A 80 -9.00 -0.40 -1.15
CA GLU A 80 -9.01 -0.18 0.30
C GLU A 80 -10.07 -1.02 1.02
N ARG A 81 -11.32 -1.04 0.51
CA ARG A 81 -12.41 -1.86 1.10
C ARG A 81 -12.17 -3.36 0.97
N GLU A 82 -11.43 -3.80 -0.04
CA GLU A 82 -11.04 -5.21 -0.17
C GLU A 82 -9.87 -5.55 0.76
N ALA A 83 -8.94 -4.60 0.98
CA ALA A 83 -7.89 -4.73 1.99
C ALA A 83 -8.48 -4.81 3.42
N GLU A 84 -9.46 -3.97 3.77
CA GLU A 84 -10.20 -4.06 5.04
C GLU A 84 -10.82 -5.45 5.27
N ARG A 85 -11.26 -6.11 4.19
CA ARG A 85 -11.91 -7.42 4.22
C ARG A 85 -10.91 -8.59 4.27
N LEU A 86 -9.66 -8.37 3.89
CA LEU A 86 -8.65 -9.43 3.71
C LEU A 86 -7.50 -9.38 4.72
N LEU A 87 -7.14 -8.19 5.21
CA LEU A 87 -6.02 -8.00 6.14
C LEU A 87 -6.45 -8.27 7.59
N ASP A 88 -5.47 -8.58 8.44
CA ASP A 88 -5.65 -8.51 9.88
C ASP A 88 -6.06 -7.08 10.30
N PRO A 89 -6.99 -6.89 11.26
CA PRO A 89 -7.44 -5.55 11.68
C PRO A 89 -6.32 -4.63 12.18
N GLY A 90 -5.27 -5.18 12.79
CA GLY A 90 -4.08 -4.42 13.19
C GLY A 90 -3.25 -3.97 11.98
N ALA A 91 -3.01 -4.88 11.02
CA ALA A 91 -2.32 -4.54 9.78
C ALA A 91 -3.10 -3.52 8.92
N PHE A 92 -4.42 -3.68 8.80
CA PHE A 92 -5.28 -2.68 8.15
C PHE A 92 -5.25 -1.34 8.88
N GLY A 93 -5.35 -1.35 10.22
CA GLY A 93 -5.24 -0.16 11.06
C GLY A 93 -3.92 0.58 10.85
N TYR A 94 -2.81 -0.16 10.77
CA TYR A 94 -1.47 0.37 10.52
C TYR A 94 -1.34 1.05 9.14
N PHE A 95 -1.91 0.47 8.08
CA PHE A 95 -1.84 1.07 6.74
C PHE A 95 -2.83 2.23 6.54
N ALA A 96 -4.08 2.06 6.95
CA ALA A 96 -5.15 3.04 6.73
C ALA A 96 -5.22 4.15 7.80
N GLY A 97 -4.52 4.00 8.93
CA GLY A 97 -4.62 4.90 10.08
C GLY A 97 -3.88 6.23 9.95
N GLY A 98 -4.47 7.28 10.52
CA GLY A 98 -3.87 8.60 10.70
C GLY A 98 -3.31 8.82 12.11
N ALA A 99 -2.80 10.03 12.36
CA ALA A 99 -2.47 10.49 13.70
C ALA A 99 -3.70 11.12 14.38
N GLY A 100 -3.82 10.94 15.71
CA GLY A 100 -4.90 11.51 16.51
C GLY A 100 -6.29 11.05 16.08
N ASP A 101 -7.20 12.02 15.93
CA ASP A 101 -8.57 11.84 15.43
C ASP A 101 -8.66 11.89 13.89
N GLU A 102 -7.53 11.73 13.19
CA GLU A 102 -7.42 11.52 11.74
C GLU A 102 -7.96 12.69 10.87
N ARG A 103 -8.16 13.88 11.45
CA ARG A 103 -8.66 15.07 10.74
C ARG A 103 -7.85 15.40 9.49
N THR A 104 -6.52 15.41 9.58
CA THR A 104 -5.62 15.67 8.44
C THR A 104 -5.67 14.57 7.39
N LEU A 105 -5.92 13.31 7.78
CA LEU A 105 -6.09 12.21 6.82
C LEU A 105 -7.35 12.44 5.97
N SER A 106 -8.45 12.86 6.59
CA SER A 106 -9.68 13.24 5.88
C SER A 106 -9.48 14.48 5.01
N ASP A 107 -8.87 15.55 5.55
CA ASP A 107 -8.67 16.81 4.82
C ASP A 107 -7.73 16.64 3.61
N ASN A 108 -6.74 15.75 3.67
CA ASN A 108 -5.88 15.42 2.51
C ASN A 108 -6.69 14.95 1.29
N VAL A 109 -7.79 14.20 1.49
CA VAL A 109 -8.68 13.74 0.42
C VAL A 109 -9.67 14.84 0.04
N GLU A 110 -10.28 15.49 1.04
CA GLU A 110 -11.25 16.57 0.84
C GLU A 110 -10.64 17.79 0.10
N ALA A 111 -9.35 18.05 0.29
CA ALA A 111 -8.61 19.13 -0.37
C ALA A 111 -8.72 19.09 -1.89
N PHE A 112 -8.72 17.91 -2.51
CA PHE A 112 -8.87 17.79 -3.96
C PHE A 112 -10.26 18.24 -4.45
N SER A 113 -11.31 18.06 -3.65
CA SER A 113 -12.67 18.53 -3.98
C SER A 113 -12.78 20.06 -4.01
N ARG A 114 -11.88 20.77 -3.32
CA ARG A 114 -11.81 22.25 -3.35
C ARG A 114 -11.25 22.79 -4.68
N TRP A 115 -10.53 21.97 -5.45
CA TRP A 115 -9.95 22.34 -6.73
C TRP A 115 -10.80 21.83 -7.90
N GLN A 116 -11.34 22.75 -8.70
CA GLN A 116 -12.21 22.43 -9.83
C GLN A 116 -11.45 22.51 -11.16
N LEU A 117 -11.55 21.45 -11.98
CA LEU A 117 -10.98 21.44 -13.32
C LEU A 117 -11.86 22.24 -14.28
N ARG A 118 -11.28 23.22 -14.97
CA ARG A 118 -11.93 23.95 -16.06
C ARG A 118 -11.56 23.31 -17.40
N PRO A 119 -12.41 22.46 -18.01
CA PRO A 119 -12.10 21.81 -19.27
C PRO A 119 -11.95 22.84 -20.40
N ARG A 120 -11.00 22.59 -21.31
CA ARG A 120 -10.88 23.32 -22.58
C ARG A 120 -11.56 22.49 -23.66
N VAL A 121 -12.49 23.09 -24.39
CA VAL A 121 -13.20 22.45 -25.50
C VAL A 121 -12.44 22.64 -26.81
N LEU A 122 -12.66 21.75 -27.77
CA LEU A 122 -12.06 21.80 -29.12
C LEU A 122 -10.51 21.81 -29.14
N VAL A 123 -9.89 21.21 -28.13
CA VAL A 123 -8.45 20.91 -28.13
C VAL A 123 -8.25 19.54 -28.79
N ASP A 124 -7.32 19.43 -29.73
CA ASP A 124 -6.92 18.13 -30.27
C ASP A 124 -6.20 17.31 -29.20
N VAL A 125 -6.82 16.18 -28.84
CA VAL A 125 -6.32 15.19 -27.87
C VAL A 125 -6.35 13.78 -28.50
N SER A 126 -6.23 13.70 -29.82
CA SER A 126 -6.12 12.43 -30.56
C SER A 126 -4.90 11.61 -30.15
N GLU A 127 -3.82 12.28 -29.73
CA GLU A 127 -2.71 11.70 -28.98
C GLU A 127 -2.60 12.35 -27.60
N VAL A 128 -2.71 11.55 -26.53
CA VAL A 128 -2.41 11.97 -25.15
C VAL A 128 -1.15 11.25 -24.69
N ARG A 129 -0.19 12.01 -24.19
CA ARG A 129 1.08 11.51 -23.64
C ARG A 129 1.19 11.90 -22.18
N THR A 130 1.53 10.95 -21.32
CA THR A 130 1.67 11.13 -19.87
C THR A 130 3.13 11.03 -19.41
N GLU A 131 4.03 10.66 -20.31
CA GLU A 131 5.44 10.44 -20.00
C GLU A 131 6.11 11.74 -19.53
N THR A 132 6.95 11.62 -18.51
CA THR A 132 7.69 12.73 -17.93
C THR A 132 9.06 12.27 -17.44
N THR A 133 9.85 13.18 -16.91
CA THR A 133 11.14 12.90 -16.29
C THR A 133 11.19 13.53 -14.91
N VAL A 134 11.52 12.74 -13.89
CA VAL A 134 11.71 13.23 -12.52
C VAL A 134 13.15 12.94 -12.10
N LEU A 135 13.94 13.98 -11.81
CA LEU A 135 15.38 13.87 -11.47
C LEU A 135 16.16 12.96 -12.43
N GLY A 136 16.06 13.21 -13.73
CA GLY A 136 16.70 12.42 -14.79
C GLY A 136 16.08 11.02 -15.03
N SER A 137 15.17 10.55 -14.17
CA SER A 137 14.48 9.28 -14.32
C SER A 137 13.20 9.44 -15.15
N ARG A 138 13.17 8.87 -16.35
CA ARG A 138 11.94 8.83 -17.19
C ARG A 138 10.85 7.98 -16.52
N ALA A 139 9.63 8.49 -16.44
CA ALA A 139 8.44 7.77 -16.02
C ALA A 139 7.39 7.75 -17.15
N SER A 140 6.59 6.69 -17.21
CA SER A 140 5.44 6.57 -18.13
C SER A 140 4.29 7.53 -17.81
N MET A 141 4.22 7.97 -16.56
CA MET A 141 3.17 8.82 -16.00
C MET A 141 3.75 9.64 -14.82
N PRO A 142 3.14 10.78 -14.45
CA PRO A 142 3.60 11.63 -13.34
C PRO A 142 3.17 11.06 -11.96
N LEU A 143 3.26 9.75 -11.78
CA LEU A 143 2.86 9.02 -10.56
C LEU A 143 3.96 8.03 -10.18
N LEU A 144 4.54 8.19 -8.99
CA LEU A 144 5.62 7.35 -8.45
C LEU A 144 5.09 6.55 -7.24
N VAL A 145 5.67 5.39 -6.94
CA VAL A 145 5.30 4.64 -5.73
C VAL A 145 6.03 5.22 -4.52
N ALA A 146 5.26 5.70 -3.55
CA ALA A 146 5.77 6.31 -2.32
C ALA A 146 6.36 5.26 -1.35
N PRO A 147 7.37 5.64 -0.53
CA PRO A 147 7.96 4.76 0.44
C PRO A 147 6.95 4.38 1.52
N THR A 148 6.65 3.08 1.59
CA THR A 148 5.74 2.46 2.54
C THR A 148 6.44 1.28 3.19
N ALA A 149 6.43 1.26 4.51
CA ALA A 149 7.13 0.28 5.32
C ALA A 149 6.38 -1.07 5.37
N PHE A 150 7.11 -2.13 5.69
CA PHE A 150 6.57 -3.44 6.08
C PHE A 150 5.51 -4.01 5.12
N GLN A 151 5.72 -3.95 3.81
CA GLN A 151 4.69 -4.34 2.83
C GLN A 151 4.32 -5.83 2.89
N ARG A 152 5.15 -6.67 3.53
CA ARG A 152 4.81 -8.07 3.85
C ARG A 152 3.63 -8.26 4.81
N LEU A 153 3.25 -7.23 5.57
CA LEU A 153 1.99 -7.21 6.34
C LEU A 153 0.75 -7.25 5.43
N ALA A 154 0.87 -6.82 4.18
CA ALA A 154 -0.23 -6.81 3.21
C ALA A 154 -0.23 -8.03 2.28
N HIS A 155 0.95 -8.53 1.89
CA HIS A 155 1.09 -9.70 1.01
C HIS A 155 2.49 -10.35 1.15
N PRO A 156 2.66 -11.69 1.13
CA PRO A 156 3.96 -12.33 1.36
C PRO A 156 5.11 -11.89 0.43
N ASP A 157 4.81 -11.53 -0.82
CA ASP A 157 5.82 -10.99 -1.76
C ASP A 157 6.27 -9.55 -1.41
N GLY A 158 5.47 -8.82 -0.63
CA GLY A 158 5.73 -7.46 -0.14
C GLY A 158 6.33 -6.52 -1.17
N GLU A 159 7.45 -5.90 -0.80
CA GLU A 159 8.15 -4.91 -1.60
C GLU A 159 8.63 -5.44 -2.95
N LEU A 160 8.87 -6.75 -3.08
CA LEU A 160 9.32 -7.37 -4.33
C LEU A 160 8.18 -7.39 -5.38
N ALA A 161 6.93 -7.60 -4.96
CA ALA A 161 5.78 -7.47 -5.85
C ALA A 161 5.58 -6.02 -6.29
N THR A 162 5.69 -5.07 -5.36
CA THR A 162 5.56 -3.63 -5.65
C THR A 162 6.63 -3.13 -6.61
N ALA A 163 7.90 -3.55 -6.44
CA ALA A 163 8.98 -3.20 -7.36
C ALA A 163 8.75 -3.74 -8.78
N ARG A 164 8.29 -5.00 -8.91
CA ARG A 164 7.91 -5.59 -10.21
C ARG A 164 6.74 -4.86 -10.85
N ALA A 165 5.73 -4.47 -10.07
CA ALA A 165 4.58 -3.71 -10.55
C ALA A 165 4.99 -2.32 -11.03
N ALA A 166 5.83 -1.60 -10.28
CA ALA A 166 6.37 -0.29 -10.69
C ALA A 166 7.22 -0.38 -11.97
N ALA A 167 8.05 -1.42 -12.09
CA ALA A 167 8.83 -1.69 -13.31
C ALA A 167 7.94 -1.96 -14.52
N ALA A 168 6.92 -2.82 -14.37
CA ALA A 168 5.96 -3.14 -15.43
C ALA A 168 5.10 -1.91 -15.82
N ALA A 169 4.74 -1.06 -14.86
CA ALA A 169 4.06 0.20 -15.10
C ALA A 169 4.97 1.28 -15.72
N GLY A 170 6.30 1.09 -15.72
CA GLY A 170 7.27 2.03 -16.26
C GLY A 170 7.56 3.24 -15.37
N THR A 171 7.34 3.15 -14.05
CA THR A 171 7.54 4.24 -13.09
C THR A 171 8.60 3.94 -12.02
N VAL A 172 8.81 4.87 -11.08
CA VAL A 172 9.75 4.76 -9.96
C VAL A 172 9.11 4.04 -8.78
N MET A 173 9.87 3.14 -8.14
CA MET A 173 9.58 2.62 -6.80
C MET A 173 10.52 3.27 -5.78
N CYS A 174 9.96 3.89 -4.74
CA CYS A 174 10.72 4.36 -3.60
C CYS A 174 10.66 3.31 -2.47
N GLN A 175 11.77 2.64 -2.19
CA GLN A 175 11.89 1.69 -1.07
C GLN A 175 11.93 2.45 0.27
N SER A 176 11.34 1.91 1.34
CA SER A 176 11.50 2.48 2.68
C SER A 176 12.74 1.93 3.38
N THR A 177 13.35 2.71 4.27
CA THR A 177 14.30 2.16 5.26
C THR A 177 13.65 1.04 6.09
N LEU A 178 12.33 1.06 6.28
CA LEU A 178 11.58 0.03 7.00
C LEU A 178 10.97 -1.03 6.06
N SER A 179 11.63 -1.32 4.94
CA SER A 179 11.25 -2.41 4.04
C SER A 179 11.74 -3.78 4.55
N SER A 180 10.97 -4.83 4.28
CA SER A 180 11.28 -6.20 4.72
C SER A 180 12.37 -6.94 3.92
N VAL A 181 13.05 -6.22 3.02
CA VAL A 181 14.07 -6.70 2.08
C VAL A 181 15.17 -5.65 1.92
N THR A 182 16.38 -6.08 1.60
CA THR A 182 17.53 -5.21 1.32
C THR A 182 17.39 -4.46 -0.02
N PRO A 183 18.16 -3.37 -0.25
CA PRO A 183 18.25 -2.73 -1.57
C PRO A 183 18.67 -3.70 -2.69
N GLY A 184 19.62 -4.59 -2.40
CA GLY A 184 20.12 -5.58 -3.38
C GLY A 184 19.05 -6.60 -3.79
N GLU A 185 18.28 -7.13 -2.83
CA GLU A 185 17.17 -8.05 -3.13
C GLU A 185 16.06 -7.36 -3.94
N LEU A 186 15.74 -6.11 -3.63
CA LEU A 186 14.74 -5.33 -4.38
C LEU A 186 15.18 -5.10 -5.83
N ALA A 187 16.44 -4.71 -6.03
CA ALA A 187 17.04 -4.50 -7.36
C ALA A 187 17.10 -5.80 -8.18
N ALA A 188 17.46 -6.92 -7.55
CA ALA A 188 17.47 -8.23 -8.19
C ALA A 188 16.06 -8.74 -8.56
N ALA A 189 15.05 -8.42 -7.75
CA ALA A 189 13.68 -8.86 -7.99
C ALA A 189 12.94 -8.09 -9.10
N ALA A 190 13.41 -6.89 -9.44
CA ALA A 190 12.88 -6.06 -10.53
C ALA A 190 14.01 -5.44 -11.40
N PRO A 191 14.73 -6.24 -12.20
CA PRO A 191 15.82 -5.75 -13.04
C PRO A 191 15.36 -4.65 -14.01
N GLY A 192 16.09 -3.53 -14.03
CA GLY A 192 15.74 -2.35 -14.84
C GLY A 192 14.64 -1.46 -14.25
N ALA A 193 14.12 -1.78 -13.05
CA ALA A 193 13.28 -0.85 -12.30
C ALA A 193 14.03 0.44 -11.97
N ARG A 194 13.28 1.54 -11.85
CA ARG A 194 13.82 2.82 -11.38
C ARG A 194 13.61 2.88 -9.88
N LEU A 195 14.68 2.70 -9.12
CA LEU A 195 14.62 2.58 -7.67
C LEU A 195 15.18 3.82 -6.98
N TRP A 196 14.40 4.36 -6.05
CA TRP A 196 14.81 5.41 -5.10
C TRP A 196 14.75 4.83 -3.68
N PHE A 197 15.55 5.36 -2.75
CA PHE A 197 15.59 4.86 -1.37
C PHE A 197 15.20 5.95 -0.39
N GLN A 198 14.15 5.74 0.39
CA GLN A 198 13.78 6.62 1.47
C GLN A 198 14.64 6.34 2.70
N LEU A 199 15.35 7.36 3.16
CA LEU A 199 16.20 7.32 4.34
C LEU A 199 15.42 7.76 5.57
N TYR A 200 15.37 6.89 6.58
CA TYR A 200 15.36 7.30 7.98
C TYR A 200 16.78 7.25 8.51
N TRP A 201 17.21 8.34 9.13
CA TRP A 201 18.61 8.55 9.46
C TRP A 201 18.86 8.19 10.92
N SER A 202 19.60 7.10 11.15
CA SER A 202 19.98 6.64 12.48
C SER A 202 21.04 7.52 13.14
N SER A 203 21.02 7.60 14.48
CA SER A 203 22.09 8.24 15.25
C SER A 203 23.45 7.54 15.07
N ASP A 204 23.44 6.26 14.67
CA ASP A 204 24.62 5.59 14.14
C ASP A 204 24.91 6.07 12.71
N ARG A 205 25.84 7.03 12.61
CA ARG A 205 26.31 7.59 11.34
C ARG A 205 27.14 6.59 10.52
N GLY A 206 27.79 5.61 11.16
CA GLY A 206 28.51 4.53 10.48
C GLY A 206 27.54 3.59 9.77
N PHE A 207 26.55 3.08 10.50
CA PHE A 207 25.46 2.28 9.93
C PHE A 207 24.73 3.02 8.81
N THR A 208 24.49 4.33 8.97
CA THR A 208 23.85 5.15 7.92
C THR A 208 24.72 5.24 6.65
N ALA A 209 26.04 5.42 6.78
CA ALA A 209 26.96 5.40 5.64
C ALA A 209 26.99 4.03 4.95
N ASP A 210 27.03 2.93 5.70
CA ASP A 210 27.02 1.55 5.15
C ASP A 210 25.69 1.21 4.46
N LEU A 211 24.56 1.73 4.95
CA LEU A 211 23.26 1.61 4.28
C LEU A 211 23.25 2.40 2.96
N LEU A 212 23.75 3.64 2.95
CA LEU A 212 23.86 4.47 1.75
C LEU A 212 24.79 3.83 0.71
N ALA A 213 25.91 3.23 1.13
CA ALA A 213 26.81 2.50 0.25
C ALA A 213 26.11 1.31 -0.45
N ARG A 214 25.36 0.49 0.31
CA ARG A 214 24.55 -0.61 -0.24
C ARG A 214 23.46 -0.14 -1.22
N VAL A 215 22.86 1.03 -0.96
CA VAL A 215 21.87 1.66 -1.85
C VAL A 215 22.51 2.10 -3.18
N VAL A 216 23.70 2.70 -3.12
CA VAL A 216 24.48 3.09 -4.31
C VAL A 216 24.91 1.86 -5.11
N GLU A 217 25.43 0.82 -4.44
CA GLU A 217 25.87 -0.44 -5.04
C GLU A 217 24.71 -1.16 -5.74
N ALA A 218 23.53 -1.20 -5.11
CA ALA A 218 22.30 -1.74 -5.71
C ALA A 218 21.75 -0.88 -6.88
N GLY A 219 22.43 0.21 -7.26
CA GLY A 219 22.16 0.97 -8.47
C GLY A 219 20.99 1.97 -8.36
N PHE A 220 20.57 2.33 -7.14
CA PHE A 220 19.49 3.29 -6.91
C PHE A 220 19.84 4.68 -7.46
N LYS A 221 18.81 5.49 -7.75
CA LYS A 221 18.93 6.76 -8.51
C LYS A 221 18.71 8.02 -7.70
N ALA A 222 18.16 7.93 -6.49
CA ALA A 222 18.01 9.04 -5.56
C ALA A 222 17.80 8.55 -4.14
N VAL A 223 18.09 9.41 -3.16
CA VAL A 223 17.76 9.22 -1.74
C VAL A 223 16.67 10.22 -1.34
N VAL A 224 15.62 9.73 -0.68
CA VAL A 224 14.50 10.53 -0.18
C VAL A 224 14.62 10.61 1.34
N PHE A 225 15.35 11.61 1.84
CA PHE A 225 15.50 11.81 3.29
C PHE A 225 14.19 12.32 3.89
N THR A 226 13.66 11.59 4.88
CA THR A 226 12.39 11.91 5.53
C THR A 226 12.62 12.74 6.78
N VAL A 227 12.17 14.01 6.74
CA VAL A 227 12.40 15.02 7.79
C VAL A 227 11.18 15.28 8.68
N ASP A 228 10.01 14.72 8.33
CA ASP A 228 8.74 14.86 9.07
C ASP A 228 8.57 13.88 10.25
N PHE A 229 9.58 13.05 10.56
CA PHE A 229 9.49 11.97 11.54
C PHE A 229 10.58 12.01 12.64
N PRO A 230 10.78 13.12 13.38
CA PRO A 230 11.70 13.15 14.52
C PRO A 230 11.17 12.38 15.74
N ALA A 231 9.88 12.02 15.74
CA ALA A 231 9.25 11.17 16.74
C ALA A 231 8.04 10.45 16.13
N ALA A 232 7.67 9.30 16.70
CA ALA A 232 6.50 8.55 16.24
C ALA A 232 5.19 9.32 16.46
N GLY A 233 4.39 9.45 15.41
CA GLY A 233 3.04 10.02 15.49
C GLY A 233 2.10 9.16 16.35
N ARG A 234 1.22 9.79 17.13
CA ARG A 234 0.24 9.08 17.97
C ARG A 234 -0.92 8.56 17.12
N ARG A 235 -0.80 7.34 16.58
CA ARG A 235 -1.81 6.70 15.73
C ARG A 235 -2.80 5.91 16.58
N GLU A 236 -4.05 6.36 16.63
CA GLU A 236 -5.03 5.76 17.57
C GLU A 236 -5.52 4.37 17.14
N ARG A 237 -5.53 4.05 15.84
CA ARG A 237 -5.88 2.70 15.36
C ARG A 237 -4.88 1.68 15.88
N ASP A 238 -3.58 1.92 15.67
CA ASP A 238 -2.46 1.08 16.12
C ASP A 238 -2.53 0.83 17.65
N LEU A 239 -2.77 1.88 18.43
CA LEU A 239 -2.91 1.80 19.90
C LEU A 239 -4.17 1.02 20.36
N ARG A 240 -5.28 1.10 19.62
CA ARG A 240 -6.53 0.40 19.94
C ARG A 240 -6.48 -1.07 19.52
N ALA A 241 -5.79 -1.38 18.43
CA ALA A 241 -5.52 -2.74 17.98
C ALA A 241 -4.41 -3.43 18.81
N ALA A 242 -3.69 -2.68 19.65
CA ALA A 242 -2.44 -3.13 20.28
C ALA A 242 -1.44 -3.70 19.26
N PHE A 243 -1.35 -3.04 18.10
CA PHE A 243 -0.63 -3.54 16.93
C PHE A 243 0.86 -3.77 17.22
N THR A 244 1.35 -4.96 16.91
CA THR A 244 2.77 -5.34 16.96
C THR A 244 3.19 -5.90 15.60
N LEU A 245 4.46 -5.75 15.24
CA LEU A 245 5.00 -6.48 14.10
C LEU A 245 5.08 -7.99 14.41
N PRO A 246 4.91 -8.88 13.42
CA PRO A 246 5.25 -10.30 13.56
C PRO A 246 6.75 -10.49 13.86
N ASP A 247 7.09 -11.42 14.75
CA ASP A 247 8.48 -11.72 15.14
C ASP A 247 9.36 -12.21 13.98
N ASP A 248 8.75 -12.79 12.93
CA ASP A 248 9.41 -13.28 11.73
C ASP A 248 9.54 -12.23 10.60
N LEU A 249 9.02 -11.01 10.82
CA LEU A 249 9.13 -9.93 9.85
C LEU A 249 10.55 -9.33 9.85
N ALA A 250 11.37 -9.76 8.89
CA ALA A 250 12.73 -9.25 8.70
C ALA A 250 12.77 -7.72 8.52
N THR A 251 13.78 -7.07 9.12
CA THR A 251 14.02 -5.62 9.03
C THR A 251 15.48 -5.27 8.67
N PRO A 252 16.02 -5.80 7.54
CA PRO A 252 17.46 -5.87 7.25
C PRO A 252 18.17 -4.52 6.98
N ASN A 253 17.43 -3.42 7.03
CA ASN A 253 17.90 -2.06 6.80
C ASN A 253 17.84 -1.20 8.08
N ILE A 254 17.56 -1.82 9.24
CA ILE A 254 17.64 -1.22 10.57
C ILE A 254 18.85 -1.82 11.29
N SER A 255 19.55 -1.04 12.14
CA SER A 255 20.67 -1.54 12.94
C SER A 255 20.24 -2.59 13.97
N ASP A 256 21.10 -3.59 14.19
CA ASP A 256 20.90 -4.67 15.18
C ASP A 256 20.57 -4.18 16.60
N SER A 257 21.01 -2.98 16.97
CA SER A 257 20.72 -2.36 18.28
C SER A 257 19.25 -1.97 18.44
N LEU A 258 18.59 -1.59 17.35
CA LEU A 258 17.17 -1.23 17.31
C LEU A 258 16.27 -2.46 17.08
N GLN A 259 16.73 -3.45 16.30
CA GLN A 259 16.00 -4.70 16.05
C GLN A 259 15.69 -5.50 17.34
N ARG A 260 16.49 -5.30 18.41
CA ARG A 260 16.34 -5.99 19.71
C ARG A 260 15.39 -5.29 20.70
N GLN A 261 14.73 -4.21 20.28
CA GLN A 261 13.81 -3.44 21.12
C GLN A 261 12.34 -3.71 20.75
N ASP A 262 11.42 -3.41 21.68
CA ASP A 262 9.99 -3.34 21.36
C ASP A 262 9.74 -2.35 20.22
N PHE A 263 8.90 -2.70 19.25
CA PHE A 263 8.67 -1.92 18.04
C PHE A 263 8.25 -0.46 18.31
N HIS A 264 7.36 -0.21 19.28
CA HIS A 264 6.90 1.14 19.59
C HIS A 264 7.98 1.96 20.30
N ALA A 265 8.82 1.32 21.11
CA ALA A 265 10.00 1.94 21.69
C ALA A 265 11.11 2.21 20.64
N ALA A 266 11.26 1.30 19.67
CA ALA A 266 12.26 1.38 18.60
C ALA A 266 11.92 2.45 17.55
N LEU A 267 10.64 2.60 17.16
CA LEU A 267 10.19 3.58 16.16
C LEU A 267 10.68 5.00 16.45
N GLY A 268 10.66 5.42 17.72
CA GLY A 268 11.15 6.73 18.16
C GLY A 268 12.67 6.88 18.22
N GLN A 269 13.44 5.83 17.89
CA GLN A 269 14.90 5.79 17.88
C GLN A 269 15.48 5.45 16.48
N ILE A 270 14.62 5.11 15.51
CA ILE A 270 15.00 4.84 14.11
C ILE A 270 15.51 6.10 13.42
N VAL A 271 14.99 7.27 13.81
CA VAL A 271 15.46 8.58 13.37
C VAL A 271 16.19 9.26 14.53
N ASP A 272 17.35 9.84 14.23
CA ASP A 272 18.09 10.73 15.12
C ASP A 272 17.32 12.04 15.31
N PRO A 273 16.75 12.32 16.50
CA PRO A 273 15.97 13.54 16.73
C PRO A 273 16.85 14.79 16.89
N THR A 274 18.18 14.66 16.81
CA THR A 274 19.13 15.77 16.93
C THR A 274 19.56 16.35 15.58
N LEU A 275 19.06 15.80 14.47
CA LEU A 275 19.35 16.24 13.11
C LEU A 275 18.95 17.71 12.87
N THR A 276 19.82 18.41 12.15
CA THR A 276 19.69 19.81 11.76
C THR A 276 19.96 19.99 10.28
N TRP A 277 19.71 21.20 9.75
CA TRP A 277 20.06 21.55 8.37
C TRP A 277 21.55 21.34 8.02
N ARG A 278 22.46 21.51 9.00
CA ARG A 278 23.91 21.26 8.82
C ARG A 278 24.23 19.80 8.55
N ASP A 279 23.41 18.87 9.03
CA ASP A 279 23.63 17.45 8.78
C ASP A 279 23.50 17.14 7.27
N LEU A 280 22.72 17.90 6.50
CA LEU A 280 22.63 17.70 5.04
C LEU A 280 23.98 17.81 4.34
N GLU A 281 24.92 18.62 4.84
CA GLU A 281 26.30 18.70 4.34
C GLU A 281 27.02 17.34 4.48
N TRP A 282 26.83 16.66 5.62
CA TRP A 282 27.35 15.30 5.83
C TRP A 282 26.66 14.30 4.88
N LEU A 283 25.34 14.38 4.71
CA LEU A 283 24.60 13.47 3.83
C LEU A 283 25.08 13.60 2.38
N ARG A 284 25.28 14.83 1.89
CA ARG A 284 25.81 15.10 0.55
C ARG A 284 27.27 14.66 0.38
N ALA A 285 28.07 14.73 1.43
CA ALA A 285 29.46 14.23 1.41
C ALA A 285 29.54 12.68 1.36
N HIS A 286 28.55 11.97 1.92
CA HIS A 286 28.54 10.50 2.03
C HIS A 286 27.57 9.81 1.05
N CYS A 287 26.74 10.55 0.32
CA CYS A 287 25.82 10.03 -0.69
C CYS A 287 26.02 10.74 -2.05
N PRO A 288 26.53 10.05 -3.09
CA PRO A 288 26.70 10.61 -4.42
C PRO A 288 25.39 10.72 -5.22
N LEU A 289 24.27 10.23 -4.68
CA LEU A 289 22.96 10.30 -5.34
C LEU A 289 22.25 11.63 -5.04
N PRO A 290 21.38 12.12 -5.95
CA PRO A 290 20.46 13.21 -5.67
C PRO A 290 19.66 12.95 -4.39
N VAL A 291 19.60 13.96 -3.51
CA VAL A 291 18.84 13.92 -2.26
C VAL A 291 17.55 14.73 -2.43
N LEU A 292 16.42 14.18 -1.98
CA LEU A 292 15.15 14.88 -1.84
C LEU A 292 14.78 14.94 -0.36
N LEU A 293 14.28 16.08 0.10
CA LEU A 293 13.66 16.18 1.44
C LEU A 293 12.16 15.88 1.33
N LYS A 294 11.70 14.84 2.04
CA LYS A 294 10.28 14.48 2.18
C LYS A 294 9.80 14.93 3.56
N GLY A 295 8.70 15.68 3.56
CA GLY A 295 8.05 16.15 4.79
C GLY A 295 8.01 17.68 4.95
N ILE A 296 8.54 18.40 3.98
CA ILE A 296 8.48 19.86 3.91
C ILE A 296 7.01 20.31 3.72
N LEU A 297 6.53 21.15 4.63
CA LEU A 297 5.16 21.71 4.61
C LEU A 297 5.12 23.25 4.58
N SER A 298 6.26 23.93 4.76
CA SER A 298 6.36 25.40 4.70
C SER A 298 7.18 25.85 3.49
N ALA A 299 6.94 27.07 3.03
CA ALA A 299 7.76 27.68 1.98
C ALA A 299 9.17 28.03 2.47
N ASP A 300 9.30 28.40 3.75
CA ASP A 300 10.57 28.80 4.35
C ASP A 300 11.53 27.60 4.45
N ASP A 301 11.04 26.44 4.88
CA ASP A 301 11.82 25.19 4.89
C ASP A 301 12.16 24.72 3.47
N ALA A 302 11.28 24.96 2.49
CA ALA A 302 11.54 24.64 1.09
C ALA A 302 12.64 25.53 0.47
N LEU A 303 12.72 26.80 0.88
CA LEU A 303 13.80 27.72 0.49
C LEU A 303 15.11 27.34 1.19
N LEU A 304 15.08 27.12 2.51
CA LEU A 304 16.26 26.72 3.29
C LEU A 304 16.86 25.39 2.80
N ALA A 305 16.03 24.46 2.33
CA ALA A 305 16.49 23.23 1.67
C ALA A 305 17.30 23.45 0.38
N THR A 306 17.25 24.64 -0.24
CA THR A 306 18.05 24.99 -1.43
C THR A 306 19.41 25.60 -1.08
N GLU A 307 19.63 25.97 0.19
CA GLU A 307 20.88 26.54 0.70
C GLU A 307 21.90 25.46 1.14
N HIS A 308 21.44 24.20 1.25
CA HIS A 308 22.19 23.05 1.76
C HIS A 308 22.40 21.93 0.74
#